data_AF-A0A2Z6MPM9-F1
#
_entry.id   AF-A0A2Z6MPM9-F1
#
_cell.length_a   1.000
_cell.length_b   1.000
_cell.length_c   1.000
_cell.angle_alpha   90.00
_cell.angle_beta   90.00
_cell.angle_gamma   90.00
#
_symmetry.space_group_name_H-M   'P 1'
#
loop_
_entity.id
_entity.type
_entity.pdbx_description
1 polymer ?
#
loop_
_entity_poly.entity_id
_entity_poly.type
_entity_poly.pdbx_seq_one_letter_code
_entity_poly.pdbx_strand_id
1 'polypeptide(L)'
;MKLLPEGYYGNGFVLAGVESMVKDLVAANNLDHGVKLVQKAKASVNEEYIKSTIDVLKDKKVIHDGSISLYVTQWNRLGLEDVDFGEGKPLHFQRI
;
A
#
# COMPACT_ATOMS: atom_id res chain seq x y z
N MET A 1 9.21 7.24 13.32
CA MET A 1 8.00 6.93 14.11
C MET A 1 7.83 5.41 14.11
N LYS A 2 8.08 4.72 15.23
CA LYS A 2 8.07 3.25 15.31
C LYS A 2 6.74 2.84 15.96
N LEU A 3 5.69 2.71 15.13
CA LEU A 3 4.35 2.30 15.59
C LEU A 3 4.28 0.84 16.05
N LEU A 4 5.23 0.03 15.60
CA LEU A 4 5.32 -1.39 15.89
C LEU A 4 6.71 -1.69 16.46
N PRO A 5 6.80 -2.62 17.43
CA PRO A 5 8.08 -3.07 17.95
C PRO A 5 8.90 -3.75 16.86
N GLU A 6 10.21 -3.77 17.06
CA GLU A 6 11.10 -4.54 16.20
C GLU A 6 10.77 -6.04 16.30
N GLY A 7 10.73 -6.73 15.16
CA GLY A 7 10.34 -8.14 15.11
C GLY A 7 8.83 -8.39 15.27
N TYR A 8 7.97 -7.36 15.18
CA TYR A 8 6.52 -7.57 15.14
C TYR A 8 6.13 -8.49 13.96
N TYR A 9 5.51 -9.63 14.26
CA TYR A 9 5.19 -10.69 13.30
C TYR A 9 3.72 -10.67 12.84
N GLY A 10 2.96 -9.62 13.19
CA GLY A 10 1.58 -9.44 12.75
C GLY A 10 1.45 -8.60 11.48
N ASN A 11 0.21 -8.36 11.05
CA ASN A 11 -0.07 -7.46 9.93
C ASN A 11 0.06 -5.98 10.37
N GLY A 12 0.82 -5.20 9.60
CA GLY A 12 1.10 -3.78 9.89
C GLY A 12 0.94 -2.89 8.67
N PHE A 13 -0.26 -2.84 8.08
CA PHE A 13 -0.55 -1.98 6.93
C PHE A 13 -1.87 -1.21 7.10
N VAL A 14 -1.96 -0.08 6.41
CA VAL A 14 -3.21 0.69 6.24
C VAL A 14 -3.40 0.98 4.75
N LEU A 15 -4.66 1.12 4.32
CA LEU A 15 -4.95 1.54 2.96
C LEU A 15 -4.81 3.06 2.85
N ALA A 16 -4.09 3.51 1.83
CA ALA A 16 -4.04 4.91 1.43
C ALA A 16 -4.75 5.02 0.09
N GLY A 17 -5.73 5.93 -0.01
CA GLY A 17 -6.59 6.07 -1.18
C GLY A 17 -6.64 7.50 -1.68
N VAL A 18 -6.89 7.64 -2.98
CA VAL A 18 -7.20 8.90 -3.66
C VAL A 18 -8.10 8.60 -4.84
N GLU A 19 -8.96 9.56 -5.19
CA GLU A 19 -9.92 9.42 -6.27
C GLU A 19 -9.54 10.33 -7.44
N SER A 20 -9.89 9.90 -8.66
CA SER A 20 -9.76 10.71 -9.87
C SER A 20 -10.80 10.29 -10.91
N MET A 21 -11.13 11.19 -11.82
CA MET A 21 -12.02 10.86 -12.93
C MET A 21 -11.26 10.05 -13.98
N VAL A 22 -11.93 9.06 -14.57
CA VAL A 22 -11.34 8.22 -15.64
C VAL A 22 -10.75 9.09 -16.76
N LYS A 23 -11.47 10.12 -17.19
CA LYS A 23 -11.01 11.07 -18.23
C LYS A 23 -9.67 11.74 -17.90
N ASP A 24 -9.42 12.03 -16.61
CA ASP A 24 -8.20 12.69 -16.15
C ASP A 24 -7.05 11.69 -16.06
N LEU A 25 -7.35 10.40 -15.88
CA LEU A 25 -6.41 9.26 -15.83
C LEU A 25 -6.08 8.67 -17.21
N VAL A 26 -6.89 8.87 -18.24
CA VAL A 26 -6.61 8.37 -19.62
C VAL A 26 -6.25 9.46 -20.63
N ALA A 27 -6.23 10.72 -20.21
CA ALA A 27 -5.77 11.82 -21.05
C ALA A 27 -4.32 11.61 -21.54
N ALA A 28 -4.02 12.06 -22.75
CA ALA A 28 -2.68 11.94 -23.31
C ALA A 28 -1.64 12.62 -22.41
N ASN A 29 -0.49 11.97 -22.22
CA ASN A 29 0.66 12.49 -21.46
C ASN A 29 0.37 12.82 -19.97
N ASN A 30 -0.53 12.09 -19.30
CA ASN A 30 -0.92 12.39 -17.91
C ASN A 30 -0.27 11.50 -16.83
N LEU A 31 0.77 10.73 -17.16
CA LEU A 31 1.38 9.81 -16.20
C LEU A 31 1.81 10.51 -14.92
N ASP A 32 2.26 11.76 -15.04
CA ASP A 32 2.65 12.61 -13.91
C ASP A 32 1.47 12.91 -12.97
N HIS A 33 0.25 13.08 -13.50
CA HIS A 33 -0.97 13.24 -12.71
C HIS A 33 -1.22 12.00 -11.85
N GLY A 34 -1.20 10.81 -12.45
CA GLY A 34 -1.34 9.54 -11.72
C GLY A 34 -0.27 9.37 -10.64
N VAL A 35 0.99 9.70 -10.95
CA VAL A 35 2.09 9.66 -9.98
C VAL A 35 1.86 10.62 -8.81
N LYS A 36 1.47 11.87 -9.09
CA LYS A 36 1.17 12.87 -8.05
C LYS A 36 0.02 12.44 -7.14
N LEU A 37 -1.00 11.79 -7.70
CA LEU A 37 -2.11 11.22 -6.92
C LEU A 37 -1.61 10.15 -5.95
N VAL A 38 -0.80 9.18 -6.42
CA VAL A 38 -0.22 8.13 -5.56
C VAL A 38 0.69 8.72 -4.48
N GLN A 39 1.51 9.71 -4.84
CA GLN A 39 2.37 10.41 -3.87
C GLN A 39 1.54 11.14 -2.81
N LYS A 40 0.46 11.82 -3.21
CA LYS A 40 -0.47 12.49 -2.29
C LYS A 40 -1.13 11.50 -1.34
N ALA A 41 -1.62 10.36 -1.85
CA ALA A 41 -2.21 9.30 -1.01
C ALA A 41 -1.19 8.77 0.00
N LYS A 42 0.04 8.49 -0.42
CA LYS A 42 1.11 8.04 0.49
C LYS A 42 1.46 9.10 1.55
N ALA A 43 1.51 10.38 1.17
CA ALA A 43 1.86 11.48 2.06
C ALA A 43 0.76 11.79 3.09
N SER A 44 -0.50 11.43 2.85
CA SER A 44 -1.58 11.65 3.81
C SER A 44 -1.56 10.69 5.00
N VAL A 45 -0.78 9.61 4.93
CA VAL A 45 -0.69 8.63 6.02
C VAL A 45 0.31 9.10 7.07
N ASN A 46 -0.21 9.50 8.23
CA ASN A 46 0.57 9.87 9.41
C ASN A 46 0.06 9.11 10.66
N GLU A 47 0.63 9.39 11.84
CA GLU A 47 0.23 8.73 13.09
C GLU A 47 -1.25 8.86 13.40
N GLU A 48 -1.76 10.08 13.26
CA GLU A 48 -3.13 10.43 13.58
C GLU A 48 -4.11 9.71 12.65
N TYR A 49 -3.79 9.69 11.35
CA TYR A 49 -4.54 8.92 10.35
C TYR A 49 -4.60 7.44 10.71
N ILE A 50 -3.47 6.85 11.14
CA ILE A 50 -3.41 5.43 11.51
C ILE A 50 -4.25 5.15 12.76
N LYS A 51 -4.13 5.99 13.80
CA LYS A 51 -4.95 5.86 15.02
C LYS A 51 -6.44 6.02 14.73
N SER A 52 -6.81 7.03 13.95
CA SER A 52 -8.19 7.26 13.52
C SER A 52 -8.74 6.07 12.72
N THR A 53 -7.94 5.49 11.83
CA THR A 53 -8.31 4.29 11.07
C THR A 53 -8.58 3.10 11.99
N ILE A 54 -7.73 2.89 13.00
CA ILE A 54 -7.93 1.84 14.00
C ILE A 54 -9.25 2.05 14.75
N ASP A 55 -9.56 3.29 15.15
CA ASP A 55 -10.79 3.59 15.88
C ASP A 55 -12.04 3.35 15.03
N VAL A 56 -12.03 3.74 13.74
CA VAL A 56 -13.13 3.44 12.82
C VAL A 56 -13.35 1.95 12.64
N LEU A 57 -12.27 1.17 12.50
CA LEU A 57 -12.34 -0.27 12.25
C LEU A 57 -12.75 -1.10 13.48
N LYS A 58 -12.63 -0.57 14.69
CA LYS A 58 -13.16 -1.22 15.91
C LYS A 58 -14.69 -1.32 15.87
N ASP A 59 -15.33 -0.24 15.41
CA ASP A 59 -16.79 -0.09 15.52
C ASP A 59 -17.52 -0.43 14.22
N LYS A 60 -16.83 -0.42 13.08
CA LYS A 60 -17.45 -0.57 11.76
C LYS A 60 -16.70 -1.55 10.87
N LYS A 61 -17.46 -2.46 10.26
CA LYS A 61 -16.99 -3.20 9.10
C LYS A 61 -17.10 -2.31 7.87
N VAL A 62 -15.97 -1.90 7.32
CA VAL A 62 -15.93 -1.14 6.06
C VAL A 62 -15.95 -2.14 4.91
N ILE A 63 -16.95 -2.01 4.03
CA ILE A 63 -17.03 -2.76 2.77
C ILE A 63 -16.73 -1.77 1.65
N HIS A 64 -15.68 -2.04 0.89
CA HIS A 64 -15.33 -1.22 -0.27
C HIS A 64 -15.98 -1.79 -1.53
N ASP A 65 -16.60 -0.93 -2.32
CA ASP A 65 -16.98 -1.27 -3.69
C ASP A 65 -15.72 -1.30 -4.56
N GLY A 66 -15.40 -2.50 -5.06
CA GLY A 66 -14.22 -2.75 -5.88
C GLY A 66 -14.40 -2.39 -7.36
N SER A 67 -15.62 -2.08 -7.81
CA SER A 67 -15.96 -2.03 -9.23
C SER A 67 -15.20 -0.95 -10.03
N ILE A 68 -14.77 0.12 -9.36
CA ILE A 68 -14.02 1.24 -9.94
C ILE A 68 -12.71 1.52 -9.18
N SER A 69 -12.24 0.55 -8.39
CA SER A 69 -11.10 0.71 -7.49
C SER A 69 -9.91 -0.13 -7.94
N LEU A 70 -8.70 0.43 -7.85
CA LEU A 70 -7.45 -0.30 -8.06
C LEU A 70 -6.70 -0.41 -6.73
N TYR A 71 -6.43 -1.65 -6.32
CA TYR A 71 -5.61 -1.93 -5.13
C TYR A 71 -4.22 -2.39 -5.55
N VAL A 72 -3.19 -1.71 -5.03
CA VAL A 72 -1.79 -2.05 -5.29
C VAL A 72 -1.07 -2.27 -3.97
N THR A 73 -0.44 -3.43 -3.82
CA THR A 73 0.46 -3.71 -2.70
C THR A 73 1.89 -3.81 -3.21
N GLN A 74 2.81 -3.11 -2.55
CA GLN A 74 4.20 -3.02 -2.97
C GLN A 74 5.06 -4.02 -2.18
N TRP A 75 5.63 -5.02 -2.85
CA TRP A 75 6.40 -6.11 -2.21
C TRP A 75 7.92 -5.99 -2.41
N ASN A 76 8.38 -5.02 -3.19
CA ASN A 76 9.80 -4.84 -3.55
C ASN A 76 10.75 -4.42 -2.41
N ARG A 77 10.27 -4.35 -1.16
CA ARG A 77 11.05 -4.00 0.03
C ARG A 77 10.89 -5.04 1.15
N LEU A 78 10.37 -6.21 0.80
CA LEU A 78 10.24 -7.33 1.74
C LEU A 78 11.55 -8.11 1.92
N GLY A 79 12.56 -7.88 1.08
CA GLY A 79 13.86 -8.56 1.16
C GLY A 79 13.82 -10.02 0.72
N LEU A 80 12.79 -10.41 -0.04
CA LEU A 80 12.61 -11.78 -0.52
C LEU A 80 13.70 -12.16 -1.54
N GLU A 81 14.24 -11.17 -2.24
CA GLU A 81 15.38 -11.26 -3.14
C GLU A 81 16.72 -11.59 -2.43
N ASP A 82 16.79 -11.40 -1.11
CA ASP A 82 18.00 -11.60 -0.31
C ASP A 82 17.94 -12.87 0.57
N VAL A 83 16.86 -13.64 0.50
CA VAL A 83 16.70 -14.86 1.29
C VAL A 83 17.62 -15.96 0.75
N ASP A 84 18.49 -16.47 1.62
CA ASP A 84 19.40 -17.59 1.32
C ASP A 84 19.24 -18.68 2.39
N PHE A 85 18.90 -19.89 1.95
CA PHE A 85 18.73 -21.06 2.82
C PHE A 85 19.98 -21.98 2.85
N GLY A 86 21.07 -21.58 2.21
CA GLY A 86 22.33 -22.34 2.10
C GLY A 86 22.71 -22.71 0.66
N GLU A 87 21.86 -22.42 -0.32
CA GLU A 87 22.05 -22.76 -1.75
C GLU A 87 22.20 -21.49 -2.63
N GLY A 88 22.37 -20.32 -2.00
CA GLY A 88 22.47 -19.03 -2.67
C GLY A 88 21.13 -18.30 -2.80
N LYS A 89 21.21 -17.08 -3.35
CA LYS A 89 20.05 -16.18 -3.53
C LYS A 89 19.07 -16.68 -4.61
N PRO A 90 17.79 -16.30 -4.54
CA PRO A 90 16.80 -16.67 -5.54
C PRO A 90 17.13 -16.08 -6.91
N LEU A 91 16.98 -16.89 -7.95
CA LEU A 91 17.00 -16.41 -9.34
C LEU A 91 15.73 -15.61 -9.68
N HIS A 92 14.58 -16.02 -9.12
CA HIS A 92 13.29 -15.40 -9.34
C HIS A 92 12.40 -15.52 -8.11
N PHE A 93 11.64 -14.46 -7.82
CA PHE A 93 10.57 -14.46 -6.83
C PHE A 93 9.28 -13.93 -7.50
N GLN A 94 8.19 -14.66 -7.30
CA GLN A 94 6.85 -14.28 -7.75
C GLN A 94 5.81 -14.67 -6.71
N ARG A 95 4.68 -13.98 -6.77
CA ARG A 95 3.47 -14.46 -6.10
C ARG A 95 2.93 -15.69 -6.84
N ILE A 96 2.61 -16.75 -6.10
CA ILE A 96 1.91 -17.95 -6.62
C ILE A 96 0.41 -17.63 -6.74
#